data_AF-A0AAV2GBA1-F1
#
_entry.id   AF-A0AAV2GBA1-F1
#
_cell.length_a   1.000
_cell.length_b   1.000
_cell.length_c   1.000
_cell.angle_alpha   90.00
_cell.angle_beta   90.00
_cell.angle_gamma   90.00
#
_symmetry.space_group_name_H-M   'P 1'
#
loop_
_entity.id
_entity.type
_entity.pdbx_description
1 polymer ?
#
loop_
_entity_poly.entity_id
_entity_poly.type
_entity_poly.pdbx_seq_one_letter_code
_entity_poly.pdbx_strand_id
1 'polypeptide(L)'
;MAPSASRPASQLRFIQHKQEAFWFYRFISILYDQVLNPCQYTVAMREDALEAADLSDRSMVVVDVSGGTGFTTVGIVKRVDAKNVTVLDQSPHQLVKAM
;
A
#
# COMPACT_ATOMS: atom_id res chain seq x y z
N MET A 1 -21.58 -4.62 -24.35
CA MET A 1 -21.00 -4.47 -23.00
C MET A 1 -21.97 -5.12 -22.02
N ALA A 2 -21.63 -6.29 -21.47
CA ALA A 2 -22.53 -7.00 -20.57
C ALA A 2 -22.59 -6.28 -19.20
N PRO A 3 -23.78 -6.13 -18.59
CA PRO A 3 -23.87 -5.53 -17.26
C PRO A 3 -23.17 -6.43 -16.24
N SER A 4 -22.31 -5.84 -15.41
CA SER A 4 -21.69 -6.55 -14.28
C SER A 4 -22.80 -7.08 -13.38
N ALA A 5 -22.97 -8.40 -13.32
CA ALA A 5 -23.92 -9.03 -12.41
C ALA A 5 -23.59 -8.62 -10.97
N SER A 6 -24.57 -8.06 -10.25
CA SER A 6 -24.42 -7.73 -8.84
C SER A 6 -24.26 -9.03 -8.05
N ARG A 7 -23.12 -9.17 -7.36
CA ARG A 7 -22.77 -10.38 -6.63
C ARG A 7 -23.62 -10.52 -5.34
N PRO A 8 -24.15 -11.71 -5.00
CA PRO A 8 -25.02 -11.90 -3.84
C PRO A 8 -24.34 -11.48 -2.52
N ALA A 9 -25.10 -10.78 -1.67
CA ALA A 9 -24.64 -10.27 -0.38
C ALA A 9 -24.26 -11.37 0.64
N SER A 10 -24.73 -12.61 0.43
CA SER A 10 -24.47 -13.77 1.28
C SER A 10 -23.08 -14.39 1.07
N GLN A 11 -22.35 -13.98 0.05
CA GLN A 11 -21.04 -14.54 -0.23
C GLN A 11 -19.99 -13.92 0.70
N LEU A 12 -19.39 -14.75 1.57
CA LEU A 12 -18.36 -14.34 2.54
C LEU A 12 -17.29 -13.47 1.86
N ARG A 13 -16.99 -12.34 2.48
CA ARG A 13 -15.89 -11.45 2.11
C ARG A 13 -14.90 -11.45 3.25
N PHE A 14 -13.77 -12.12 3.05
CA PHE A 14 -12.68 -12.08 4.01
C PHE A 14 -12.10 -10.66 4.08
N ILE A 15 -11.88 -10.15 5.31
CA ILE A 15 -11.24 -8.85 5.57
C ILE A 15 -12.04 -7.68 4.97
N GLN A 16 -13.36 -7.68 5.16
CA GLN A 16 -14.20 -6.61 4.63
C GLN A 16 -14.40 -5.49 5.65
N HIS A 17 -14.51 -5.84 6.93
CA HIS A 17 -14.75 -4.85 7.96
C HIS A 17 -13.45 -4.18 8.39
N LYS A 18 -13.48 -2.84 8.54
CA LYS A 18 -12.30 -2.04 8.96
C LYS A 18 -11.67 -2.55 10.26
N GLN A 19 -12.46 -3.14 11.16
CA GLN A 19 -11.96 -3.78 12.38
C GLN A 19 -11.18 -5.08 12.11
N GLU A 20 -11.63 -5.91 11.18
CA GLU A 20 -10.93 -7.16 10.81
C GLU A 20 -9.60 -6.83 10.12
N ALA A 21 -9.62 -5.85 9.21
CA ALA A 21 -8.42 -5.32 8.59
C ALA A 21 -7.45 -4.76 9.65
N PHE A 22 -7.94 -3.97 10.60
CA PHE A 22 -7.13 -3.46 11.69
C PHE A 22 -6.44 -4.58 12.49
N TRP A 23 -7.17 -5.61 12.93
CA TRP A 23 -6.57 -6.71 13.68
C TRP A 23 -5.60 -7.57 12.85
N PHE A 24 -5.90 -7.77 11.57
CA PHE A 24 -4.99 -8.42 10.63
C PHE A 24 -3.66 -7.63 10.53
N TYR A 25 -3.73 -6.32 10.30
CA TYR A 25 -2.55 -5.46 10.23
C TYR A 25 -1.87 -5.24 11.59
N ARG A 26 -2.57 -5.39 12.71
CA ARG A 26 -2.00 -5.23 14.06
C ARG A 26 -1.08 -6.37 14.44
N PHE A 27 -1.44 -7.61 14.10
CA PHE A 27 -0.74 -8.79 14.61
C PHE A 27 -0.17 -9.70 13.51
N ILE A 28 -0.92 -9.91 12.44
CA ILE A 28 -0.55 -10.89 11.40
C ILE A 28 0.42 -10.26 10.39
N SER A 29 0.31 -8.95 10.13
CA SER A 29 1.20 -8.26 9.19
C SER A 29 2.67 -8.23 9.59
N ILE A 30 3.00 -8.28 10.89
CA ILE A 30 4.41 -8.21 11.35
C ILE A 30 5.19 -9.43 10.85
N LEU A 31 4.60 -10.63 10.96
CA LEU A 31 5.19 -11.86 10.44
C LEU A 31 5.21 -11.87 8.90
N TYR A 32 4.16 -11.30 8.29
CA TYR A 32 4.06 -11.17 6.84
C TYR A 32 5.15 -10.24 6.28
N ASP A 33 5.36 -9.08 6.89
CA ASP A 33 6.39 -8.10 6.51
C ASP A 33 7.81 -8.63 6.71
N GLN A 34 8.04 -9.48 7.72
CA GLN A 34 9.36 -10.03 8.00
C GLN A 34 9.72 -11.26 7.16
N VAL A 35 8.73 -12.06 6.72
CA VAL A 35 8.99 -13.37 6.10
C VAL A 35 8.45 -13.46 4.66
N LEU A 36 7.24 -12.97 4.40
CA LEU A 36 6.56 -13.15 3.10
C LEU A 36 6.80 -11.99 2.14
N ASN A 37 6.77 -10.76 2.64
CA ASN A 37 6.92 -9.54 1.84
C ASN A 37 8.32 -9.43 1.17
N PRO A 38 9.44 -9.77 1.84
CA PRO A 38 10.76 -9.79 1.20
C PRO A 38 10.87 -10.85 0.09
N CYS A 39 10.03 -11.89 0.16
CA CYS A 39 10.01 -12.99 -0.81
C CYS A 39 9.05 -12.73 -1.99
N GLN A 40 8.05 -11.84 -1.83
CA GLN A 40 7.01 -11.56 -2.84
C GLN A 40 7.05 -10.16 -3.45
N TYR A 41 7.64 -9.15 -2.80
CA TYR A 41 7.68 -7.78 -3.32
C TYR A 41 9.06 -7.16 -3.10
N THR A 42 9.92 -7.36 -4.11
CA THR A 42 11.32 -6.92 -4.08
C THR A 42 11.46 -5.47 -4.53
N VAL A 43 12.65 -4.89 -4.33
CA VAL A 43 12.97 -3.54 -4.82
C VAL A 43 12.78 -3.43 -6.33
N ALA A 44 13.14 -4.44 -7.11
CA ALA A 44 12.95 -4.43 -8.57
C ALA A 44 11.46 -4.36 -8.94
N MET A 45 10.62 -5.20 -8.31
CA MET A 45 9.18 -5.19 -8.53
C MET A 45 8.54 -3.85 -8.16
N ARG A 46 9.03 -3.20 -7.09
CA ARG A 46 8.61 -1.83 -6.74
C ARG A 46 8.96 -0.84 -7.83
N GLU A 47 10.19 -0.87 -8.34
CA GLU A 47 10.59 0.07 -9.41
C GLU A 47 9.74 -0.14 -10.66
N ASP A 48 9.54 -1.39 -11.09
CA ASP A 48 8.70 -1.75 -12.24
C ASP A 48 7.25 -1.25 -12.05
N ALA A 49 6.68 -1.43 -10.84
CA ALA A 49 5.34 -0.93 -10.53
C ALA A 49 5.26 0.60 -10.57
N LEU A 50 6.31 1.31 -10.16
CA LEU A 50 6.37 2.77 -10.18
C LEU A 50 6.59 3.34 -11.59
N GLU A 51 7.05 2.55 -12.57
CA GLU A 51 7.07 2.97 -13.97
C GLU A 51 5.66 3.19 -14.50
N ALA A 52 4.72 2.31 -14.16
CA ALA A 52 3.31 2.45 -14.56
C ALA A 52 2.62 3.67 -13.91
N ALA A 53 3.18 4.18 -12.80
CA ALA A 53 2.66 5.36 -12.12
C ALA A 53 3.06 6.69 -12.79
N ASP A 54 3.94 6.66 -13.79
CA ASP A 54 4.38 7.81 -14.61
C ASP A 54 4.70 9.06 -13.78
N LEU A 55 5.47 8.87 -12.71
CA LEU A 55 5.91 9.96 -11.82
C LEU A 55 7.06 10.73 -12.47
N SER A 56 6.79 11.41 -13.58
CA SER A 56 7.79 12.02 -14.45
C SER A 56 8.23 13.43 -14.02
N ASP A 57 7.50 14.07 -13.11
CA ASP A 57 7.76 15.45 -12.66
C ASP A 57 7.89 15.52 -11.13
N ARG A 58 8.99 16.12 -10.67
CA ARG A 58 9.29 16.27 -9.24
C ARG A 58 8.28 17.12 -8.48
N SER A 59 7.55 17.99 -9.18
CA SER A 59 6.55 18.90 -8.62
C SER A 59 5.17 18.27 -8.44
N MET A 60 4.97 17.02 -8.89
CA MET A 60 3.73 16.28 -8.71
C MET A 60 3.33 16.18 -7.23
N VAL A 61 2.02 16.19 -6.98
CA VAL A 61 1.44 15.96 -5.65
C VAL A 61 0.93 14.53 -5.60
N VAL A 62 1.49 13.73 -4.70
CA VAL A 62 1.24 12.29 -4.64
C VAL A 62 0.67 11.90 -3.28
N VAL A 63 -0.33 11.02 -3.29
CA VAL A 63 -0.85 10.37 -2.08
C VAL A 63 -0.54 8.88 -2.17
N ASP A 64 0.32 8.40 -1.28
CA ASP A 64 0.61 6.97 -1.12
C ASP A 64 -0.39 6.37 -0.14
N VAL A 65 -1.38 5.64 -0.66
CA VAL A 65 -2.49 5.05 0.12
C VAL A 65 -2.11 3.62 0.53
N SER A 66 -2.22 3.34 1.82
CA SER A 66 -1.71 2.12 2.45
C SER A 66 -0.18 2.00 2.38
N GLY A 67 0.50 3.11 2.72
CA GLY A 67 1.96 3.18 2.66
C GLY A 67 2.70 2.25 3.64
N GLY A 68 2.01 1.69 4.65
CA GLY A 68 2.58 0.72 5.57
C GLY A 68 3.82 1.25 6.28
N THR A 69 4.93 0.52 6.15
CA THR A 69 6.27 0.89 6.65
C THR A 69 7.07 1.80 5.71
N GLY A 70 6.46 2.28 4.62
CA GLY A 70 7.08 3.23 3.69
C GLY A 70 7.94 2.60 2.59
N PHE A 71 7.89 1.28 2.38
CA PHE A 71 8.72 0.60 1.36
C PHE A 71 8.51 1.15 -0.05
N THR A 72 7.25 1.36 -0.45
CA THR A 72 6.88 1.97 -1.74
C THR A 72 7.14 3.47 -1.72
N THR A 73 6.85 4.15 -0.61
CA THR A 73 7.09 5.58 -0.42
C THR A 73 8.53 5.98 -0.73
N VAL A 74 9.52 5.16 -0.33
CA VAL A 74 10.94 5.39 -0.65
C VAL A 74 11.20 5.44 -2.16
N GLY A 75 10.46 4.67 -2.97
CA GLY A 75 10.55 4.72 -4.43
C GLY A 75 9.87 5.96 -5.03
N ILE A 76 8.77 6.42 -4.42
CA ILE A 76 8.03 7.62 -4.83
C ILE A 76 8.88 8.87 -4.63
N VAL A 77 9.49 9.04 -3.44
CA VAL A 77 10.28 10.25 -3.10
C VAL A 77 11.59 10.37 -3.88
N LYS A 78 12.03 9.31 -4.57
CA LYS A 78 13.13 9.40 -5.55
C LYS A 78 12.72 10.10 -6.84
N ARG A 79 11.44 10.08 -7.17
CA ARG A 79 10.86 10.64 -8.40
C ARG A 79 10.14 11.97 -8.15
N VAL A 80 9.57 12.14 -6.95
CA VAL A 80 8.79 13.32 -6.54
C VAL A 80 9.40 13.96 -5.28
N ASP A 81 9.35 15.28 -5.17
CA ASP A 81 9.82 15.96 -3.96
C ASP A 81 9.02 15.50 -2.73
N ALA A 82 9.72 15.05 -1.68
CA ALA A 82 9.09 14.48 -0.49
C ALA A 82 8.04 15.39 0.18
N LYS A 83 8.22 16.72 0.11
CA LYS A 83 7.23 17.70 0.62
C LYS A 83 5.87 17.61 -0.07
N ASN A 84 5.81 17.02 -1.27
CA ASN A 84 4.61 16.84 -2.07
C ASN A 84 4.04 15.42 -1.95
N VAL A 85 4.59 14.57 -1.08
CA VAL A 85 4.14 13.18 -0.87
C VAL A 85 3.42 13.07 0.48
N THR A 86 2.15 12.71 0.44
CA THR A 86 1.35 12.42 1.63
C THR A 86 1.18 10.91 1.76
N VAL A 87 1.61 10.34 2.89
CA VAL A 87 1.41 8.91 3.18
C VAL A 87 0.17 8.73 4.05
N LEU A 88 -0.75 7.88 3.60
CA LEU A 88 -1.96 7.53 4.32
C LEU A 88 -1.93 6.05 4.68
N ASP A 89 -2.05 5.72 5.97
CA ASP A 89 -2.27 4.35 6.41
C ASP A 89 -3.25 4.32 7.59
N GLN A 90 -3.99 3.22 7.71
CA GLN A 90 -4.93 3.01 8.81
C GLN A 90 -4.25 2.49 10.09
N SER A 91 -2.98 2.11 10.01
CA SER A 91 -2.21 1.47 11.06
C SER A 91 -1.16 2.44 11.62
N PRO A 92 -1.43 3.12 12.75
CA PRO A 92 -0.47 4.05 13.34
C PRO A 92 0.89 3.42 13.63
N HIS A 93 0.92 2.13 14.02
CA HIS A 93 2.16 1.41 14.29
C HIS A 93 3.00 1.11 13.04
N GLN A 94 2.38 1.05 11.86
CA GLN A 94 3.11 0.92 10.59
C GLN A 94 3.67 2.29 10.17
N LEU A 95 2.87 3.37 10.28
CA LEU A 95 3.33 4.73 9.99
C LEU A 95 4.49 5.18 10.89
N VAL A 96 4.51 4.78 12.16
CA VAL A 96 5.66 5.08 13.05
C VAL A 96 6.97 4.46 12.54
N LYS A 97 6.90 3.36 11.78
CA LYS A 97 8.07 2.74 11.13
C LYS A 97 8.33 3.28 9.73
N ALA A 98 7.36 3.97 9.14
CA ALA A 98 7.50 4.65 7.87
C ALA A 98 8.21 5.99 8.11
N MET A 99 9.52 5.92 8.34
CA MET A 99 10.54 6.99 8.27
C MET A 99 11.81 6.52 8.98
#